data_AF-A0A2E4NCQ7-F1
#
_entry.id   AF-A0A2E4NCQ7-F1
#
_cell.length_a   1.000
_cell.length_b   1.000
_cell.length_c   1.000
_cell.angle_alpha   90.00
_cell.angle_beta   90.00
_cell.angle_gamma   90.00
#
_symmetry.space_group_name_H-M   'P 1'
#
loop_
_entity.id
_entity.type
_entity.pdbx_description
1 polymer ?
#
loop_
_entity_poly.entity_id
_entity_poly.type
_entity_poly.pdbx_seq_one_letter_code
_entity_poly.pdbx_strand_id
1 'polypeptide(L)'
;MTSPLLSDREKAAVLWAEHVTKNTARSRDDVFETVRESFSESEVVELTMITAYFNMNNRFMDSLKIPLEHQDNVNKIKGTGSLDPKKIQQYLQTILDNWPERFPKPNPD
;
A
#
# COMPACT_ATOMS: atom_id res chain seq x y z
N MET A 1 -20.83 -5.40 -14.01
CA MET A 1 -21.12 -5.16 -12.58
C MET A 1 -22.15 -4.04 -12.48
N THR A 2 -23.27 -4.24 -11.77
CA THR A 2 -24.37 -3.25 -11.67
C THR A 2 -24.56 -2.81 -10.21
N SER A 3 -23.57 -2.09 -9.67
CA SER A 3 -23.69 -1.48 -8.33
C SER A 3 -24.09 -0.01 -8.46
N PRO A 4 -25.17 0.46 -7.81
CA PRO A 4 -25.51 1.88 -7.79
C PRO A 4 -24.60 2.70 -6.86
N LEU A 5 -23.80 2.06 -6.02
CA LEU A 5 -22.90 2.71 -5.06
C LEU A 5 -21.53 3.06 -5.64
N LEU A 6 -21.22 2.56 -6.85
CA LEU A 6 -19.95 2.80 -7.52
C LEU A 6 -20.17 3.73 -8.71
N SER A 7 -19.26 4.67 -8.90
CA SER A 7 -19.11 5.40 -10.15
C SER A 7 -18.73 4.45 -11.29
N ASP A 8 -18.87 4.90 -12.53
CA ASP A 8 -18.53 4.06 -13.69
C ASP A 8 -17.03 3.75 -13.75
N ARG A 9 -16.19 4.71 -13.35
CA ARG A 9 -14.74 4.51 -13.21
C ARG A 9 -14.41 3.46 -12.15
N GLU A 10 -15.08 3.46 -10.99
CA GLU A 10 -14.88 2.44 -9.96
C GLU A 10 -15.37 1.06 -10.41
N LYS A 11 -16.48 0.98 -11.14
CA LYS A 11 -16.95 -0.29 -11.74
C LYS A 11 -15.94 -0.83 -12.74
N ALA A 12 -15.35 0.02 -13.57
CA ALA A 12 -14.31 -0.37 -14.52
C ALA A 12 -13.06 -0.88 -13.78
N ALA A 13 -12.65 -0.22 -12.69
CA ALA A 13 -11.56 -0.70 -11.85
C ALA A 13 -11.82 -2.09 -11.27
N VAL A 14 -13.01 -2.32 -10.70
CA VAL A 14 -13.37 -3.62 -10.13
C VAL A 14 -13.46 -4.70 -11.22
N LEU A 15 -14.02 -4.37 -12.39
CA LEU A 15 -14.08 -5.27 -13.53
C LEU A 15 -12.66 -5.69 -13.97
N TRP A 16 -11.75 -4.73 -14.12
CA TRP A 16 -10.36 -5.03 -14.45
C TRP A 16 -9.71 -5.92 -13.38
N ALA A 17 -9.86 -5.56 -12.11
CA ALA A 17 -9.28 -6.28 -10.99
C ALA A 17 -9.77 -7.74 -10.94
N GLU A 18 -11.06 -7.98 -11.21
CA GLU A 18 -11.63 -9.33 -11.30
C GLU A 18 -10.95 -10.16 -12.41
N HIS A 19 -10.79 -9.58 -13.61
CA HIS A 19 -10.20 -10.27 -14.75
C HIS A 19 -8.70 -10.54 -14.58
N VAL A 20 -7.94 -9.61 -14.01
CA VAL A 20 -6.53 -9.82 -13.65
C VAL A 20 -6.41 -10.90 -12.57
N THR A 21 -7.28 -10.90 -11.57
CA THR A 21 -7.29 -11.89 -10.47
C THR A 21 -7.60 -13.30 -10.97
N LYS A 22 -8.58 -13.44 -11.86
CA LYS A 22 -8.91 -14.71 -12.52
C LYS A 22 -7.95 -15.08 -13.64
N ASN A 23 -6.95 -14.24 -13.92
CA ASN A 23 -5.99 -14.41 -15.01
C ASN A 23 -6.65 -14.60 -16.39
N THR A 24 -7.71 -13.83 -16.67
CA THR A 24 -8.48 -13.85 -17.92
C THR A 24 -8.34 -12.57 -18.73
N ALA A 25 -7.69 -11.53 -18.18
CA ALA A 25 -7.51 -10.23 -18.82
C ALA A 25 -6.86 -10.34 -20.22
N ARG A 26 -5.89 -11.24 -20.39
CA ARG A 26 -5.19 -11.45 -21.68
C ARG A 26 -6.11 -11.82 -22.84
N SER A 27 -7.23 -12.50 -22.58
CA SER A 27 -8.16 -12.95 -23.62
C SER A 27 -9.42 -12.09 -23.71
N ARG A 28 -9.45 -10.94 -23.04
CA ARG A 28 -10.63 -10.08 -22.90
C ARG A 28 -10.29 -8.64 -23.31
N ASP A 29 -10.01 -8.48 -24.61
CA ASP A 29 -9.73 -7.17 -25.21
C ASP A 29 -10.91 -6.21 -24.99
N ASP A 30 -12.14 -6.72 -25.05
CA ASP A 30 -13.37 -5.97 -24.75
C ASP A 30 -13.36 -5.34 -23.35
N VAL A 31 -12.81 -6.05 -22.36
CA VAL A 31 -12.66 -5.54 -20.99
C VAL A 31 -11.55 -4.50 -20.93
N PHE A 32 -10.42 -4.75 -21.60
CA PHE A 32 -9.32 -3.79 -21.65
C PHE A 32 -9.77 -2.45 -22.27
N GLU A 33 -10.51 -2.50 -23.39
CA GLU A 33 -11.07 -1.30 -24.02
C GLU A 33 -12.05 -0.57 -23.10
N THR A 34 -12.97 -1.29 -22.45
CA THR A 34 -13.91 -0.71 -21.47
C THR A 34 -13.17 0.04 -20.34
N VAL A 35 -12.04 -0.50 -19.87
CA VAL A 35 -11.26 0.12 -18.80
C VAL A 35 -10.51 1.36 -19.33
N ARG A 36 -9.97 1.31 -20.55
CA ARG A 36 -9.29 2.46 -21.18
C ARG A 36 -10.21 3.65 -21.45
N GLU A 37 -11.53 3.46 -21.50
CA GLU A 37 -12.48 4.59 -21.56
C GLU A 37 -12.46 5.46 -20.29
N SER A 38 -12.08 4.88 -19.13
CA SER A 38 -12.11 5.55 -17.82
C SER A 38 -10.73 5.80 -17.20
N PHE A 39 -9.68 5.22 -17.77
CA PHE A 39 -8.30 5.26 -17.26
C PHE A 39 -7.31 5.52 -18.38
N SER A 40 -6.31 6.36 -18.10
CA SER A 40 -5.14 6.51 -18.96
C SER A 40 -4.25 5.25 -18.95
N GLU A 41 -3.36 5.12 -19.93
CA GLU A 41 -2.45 3.96 -20.01
C GLU A 41 -1.61 3.79 -18.74
N SER A 42 -1.07 4.88 -18.19
CA SER A 42 -0.31 4.86 -16.94
C SER A 42 -1.16 4.36 -15.76
N GLU A 43 -2.41 4.83 -15.65
CA GLU A 43 -3.30 4.39 -14.58
C GLU A 43 -3.71 2.92 -14.72
N VAL A 44 -3.85 2.40 -15.96
CA VAL A 44 -4.08 0.97 -16.18
C VAL A 44 -2.88 0.13 -15.74
N VAL A 45 -1.66 0.61 -15.98
CA VAL A 45 -0.44 -0.03 -15.46
C VAL A 45 -0.44 -0.06 -13.93
N GLU A 46 -0.71 1.08 -13.27
CA GLU A 46 -0.77 1.18 -11.82
C GLU A 46 -1.87 0.30 -11.21
N LEU A 47 -3.07 0.32 -11.80
CA LEU A 47 -4.20 -0.51 -11.39
C LEU A 47 -3.87 -2.01 -11.51
N THR A 48 -3.20 -2.40 -12.59
CA THR A 48 -2.74 -3.78 -12.80
C THR A 48 -1.69 -4.16 -11.77
N MET A 49 -0.72 -3.28 -11.49
CA MET A 49 0.34 -3.50 -10.51
C MET A 49 -0.23 -3.74 -9.10
N ILE A 50 -1.14 -2.87 -8.64
CA ILE A 50 -1.77 -3.00 -7.32
C ILE A 50 -2.57 -4.30 -7.24
N THR A 51 -3.35 -4.62 -8.28
CA THR A 51 -4.12 -5.86 -8.32
C THR A 51 -3.21 -7.09 -8.26
N ALA A 52 -2.14 -7.12 -9.05
CA ALA A 52 -1.17 -8.21 -9.06
C ALA A 52 -0.47 -8.36 -7.70
N TYR A 53 -0.10 -7.25 -7.07
CA TYR A 53 0.54 -7.25 -5.75
C TYR A 53 -0.35 -7.88 -4.68
N PHE A 54 -1.64 -7.52 -4.63
CA PHE A 54 -2.58 -8.13 -3.69
C PHE A 54 -2.84 -9.60 -4.02
N ASN A 55 -2.92 -9.96 -5.30
CA ASN A 55 -3.07 -11.36 -5.70
C ASN A 55 -1.86 -12.23 -5.30
N MET A 56 -0.66 -11.69 -5.37
CA MET A 56 0.55 -12.35 -4.85
C MET A 56 0.49 -12.48 -3.33
N ASN A 57 0.19 -11.40 -2.62
CA ASN A 57 0.13 -11.40 -1.15
C ASN A 57 -0.92 -12.36 -0.61
N ASN A 58 -2.12 -12.39 -1.18
CA ASN A 58 -3.17 -13.32 -0.79
C ASN A 58 -2.67 -14.77 -0.92
N ARG A 59 -2.07 -15.13 -2.06
CA ARG A 59 -1.49 -16.47 -2.26
C ARG A 59 -0.38 -16.79 -1.27
N PHE A 60 0.50 -15.83 -1.00
CA PHE A 60 1.61 -16.00 -0.06
C PHE A 60 1.09 -16.26 1.37
N MET A 61 0.19 -15.40 1.85
CA MET A 61 -0.40 -15.51 3.18
C MET A 61 -1.21 -16.80 3.34
N ASP A 62 -2.05 -17.13 2.35
CA ASP A 62 -2.87 -18.34 2.35
C ASP A 62 -2.01 -19.62 2.34
N SER A 63 -0.97 -19.66 1.51
CA SER A 63 -0.08 -20.82 1.41
C SER A 63 0.66 -21.11 2.72
N LEU A 64 1.01 -20.04 3.46
CA LEU A 64 1.67 -20.13 4.75
C LEU A 64 0.70 -20.23 5.93
N LYS A 65 -0.61 -20.19 5.67
CA LYS A 65 -1.68 -20.20 6.69
C LYS A 65 -1.46 -19.13 7.77
N ILE A 66 -0.99 -17.96 7.36
CA ILE A 66 -0.73 -16.86 8.29
C ILE A 66 -2.05 -16.49 8.97
N PRO A 67 -2.15 -16.57 10.30
CA PRO A 67 -3.38 -16.21 10.99
C PRO A 67 -3.62 -14.70 10.86
N LEU A 68 -4.88 -14.30 10.75
CA LEU A 68 -5.24 -12.90 10.86
C LEU A 68 -4.85 -12.40 12.25
N GLU A 69 -4.18 -11.25 12.28
CA GLU A 69 -3.80 -10.63 13.52
C GLU A 69 -5.05 -10.26 14.33
N HIS A 70 -5.05 -10.62 15.63
CA HIS A 70 -6.16 -10.29 16.51
C HIS A 70 -6.39 -8.77 16.48
N GLN A 71 -7.65 -8.35 16.42
CA GLN A 71 -7.98 -6.93 16.23
C GLN A 71 -7.41 -6.04 17.34
N ASP A 72 -7.26 -6.58 18.55
CA ASP A 72 -6.60 -5.89 19.67
C ASP A 72 -5.13 -5.53 19.38
N ASN A 73 -4.42 -6.32 18.57
CA ASN A 73 -3.06 -6.01 18.16
C ASN A 73 -3.03 -5.00 17.01
N VAL A 74 -3.96 -5.08 16.05
CA VAL A 74 -4.13 -4.06 15.00
C VAL A 74 -4.43 -2.70 15.61
N ASN A 75 -5.28 -2.65 16.65
CA ASN A 75 -5.61 -1.43 17.39
C ASN A 75 -4.42 -0.82 18.16
N LYS A 76 -3.34 -1.60 18.40
CA LYS A 76 -2.08 -1.07 18.98
C LYS A 76 -1.25 -0.31 17.95
N ILE A 77 -1.52 -0.48 16.64
CA ILE A 77 -1.01 0.39 15.59
C ILE A 77 -1.73 1.75 15.75
N LYS A 78 -1.34 2.50 16.78
CA LYS A 78 -1.77 3.87 16.97
C LYS A 78 -1.32 4.63 15.73
N GLY A 79 -2.27 5.26 15.04
CA GLY A 79 -1.99 6.13 13.90
C GLY A 79 -0.80 7.01 14.24
N THR A 80 0.18 7.04 13.32
CA THR A 80 1.47 7.75 13.39
C THR A 80 1.45 8.76 14.52
N GLY A 81 2.00 8.35 15.66
CA GLY A 81 1.79 9.04 16.94
C GLY A 81 1.95 10.54 16.75
N SER A 82 0.94 11.31 17.17
CA SER A 82 1.05 12.75 17.30
C SER A 82 2.37 13.03 18.03
N LEU A 83 3.30 13.66 17.31
CA LEU A 83 4.59 14.05 17.86
C LEU A 83 4.31 15.15 18.87
N ASP A 84 4.37 14.81 20.16
CA ASP A 84 4.24 15.78 21.24
C ASP A 84 5.39 16.81 21.16
N PRO A 85 5.08 18.10 20.91
CA PRO A 85 6.10 19.14 20.77
C PRO A 85 7.06 19.22 21.96
N LYS A 86 6.57 18.95 23.18
CA LYS A 86 7.41 18.97 24.39
C LYS A 86 8.43 17.84 24.41
N LYS A 87 8.05 16.65 23.93
CA LYS A 87 8.96 15.50 23.83
C LYS A 87 10.06 15.74 22.80
N ILE A 88 9.71 16.35 21.66
CA ILE A 88 10.72 16.74 20.67
C ILE A 88 11.67 17.76 21.28
N GLN A 89 11.16 18.79 21.97
CA GLN A 89 11.99 19.82 22.58
C GLN A 89 12.97 19.22 23.62
N GLN A 90 12.51 18.32 24.49
CA GLN A 90 13.38 17.64 25.45
C GLN A 90 14.44 16.75 24.79
N TYR A 91 14.07 16.04 23.72
CA TYR A 91 15.01 15.23 22.96
C TYR A 91 16.10 16.09 22.31
N LEU A 92 15.72 17.20 21.67
CA LEU A 92 16.66 18.15 21.07
C LEU A 92 17.56 18.79 22.13
N GLN A 93 17.01 19.16 23.29
CA GLN A 93 17.83 19.68 24.41
C GLN A 93 18.84 18.64 24.87
N THR A 94 18.43 17.37 25.00
CA THR A 94 19.33 16.28 25.36
C THR A 94 20.47 16.12 24.35
N ILE A 95 20.19 16.28 23.06
CA ILE A 95 21.23 16.27 22.01
C ILE A 95 22.18 17.46 22.15
N LEU A 96 21.65 18.66 22.40
CA LEU A 96 22.46 19.86 22.58
C LEU A 96 23.36 19.76 23.82
N ASP A 97 22.83 19.25 24.93
CA ASP A 97 23.59 19.08 26.18
C ASP A 97 24.71 18.05 26.04
N ASN A 98 24.54 17.07 25.15
CA ASN A 98 25.52 16.01 24.88
C ASN A 98 26.21 16.19 23.53
N TRP A 99 26.22 17.41 22.98
CA TRP A 99 26.79 17.66 21.66
C TRP A 99 28.30 17.42 21.66
N PRO A 100 28.82 16.46 20.87
CA PRO A 100 30.24 16.13 20.93
C PRO A 100 31.08 17.21 20.24
N GLU A 101 32.24 17.53 20.81
CA GLU A 101 33.22 18.41 20.15
C GLU A 101 33.81 17.78 18.87
N ARG A 102 33.79 16.45 18.77
CA ARG A 102 34.23 15.69 17.59
C ARG A 102 33.28 14.54 17.31
N PHE A 103 32.77 14.50 16.09
CA PHE A 103 31.99 13.37 15.61
C PHE A 103 32.89 12.16 15.33
N PRO A 104 32.42 10.93 15.61
CA PRO A 104 33.16 9.73 15.29
C PRO A 104 33.44 9.68 13.79
N LYS A 105 34.68 9.37 13.42
CA LYS A 105 35.01 9.08 12.02
C LYS A 105 34.44 7.69 11.68
N PRO A 106 33.98 7.47 10.43
CA PRO A 106 33.65 6.13 9.97
C PRO A 106 34.82 5.19 10.25
N ASN A 107 34.53 3.94 10.62
CA ASN A 107 35.59 2.94 10.74
C ASN A 107 36.37 2.88 9.41
N PRO A 108 37.72 2.82 9.46
CA PRO A 108 38.49 2.57 8.26
C PRO A 108 38.10 1.19 7.69
N ASP A 109 37.97 1.12 6.36
CA ASP A 109 37.63 -0.09 5.60
C ASP A 109 38.57 -1.27 5.88
#